data_AF-A0AAD4HCA8-F1
#
_entry.id   AF-A0AAD4HCA8-F1
#
_cell.length_a   1.000
_cell.length_b   1.000
_cell.length_c   1.000
_cell.angle_alpha   90.00
_cell.angle_beta   90.00
_cell.angle_gamma   90.00
#
_symmetry.space_group_name_H-M   'P 1'
#
loop_
_entity.id
_entity.type
_entity.pdbx_description
1 polymer ?
#
loop_
_entity_poly.entity_id
_entity_poly.type
_entity_poly.pdbx_seq_one_letter_code
_entity_poly.pdbx_strand_id
1 'polypeptide(L)'
;MLERTRKIPAHWTIDEERAPIDYLSSNKSGAGDGLSFKMTTFQGAAEHIKKTFTHQRGGEKTTDSCKMKWGNLKSAYGVVVNKMSEILNLDFNPLQWVSMPKCRAHL
;
A
#
# COMPACT_ATOMS: atom_id res chain seq x y z
N MET A 1 21.94 11.78 27.87
CA MET A 1 21.70 10.72 26.85
C MET A 1 20.20 10.64 26.62
N LEU A 2 19.72 10.92 25.40
CA LEU A 2 18.32 10.68 25.04
C LEU A 2 18.19 9.19 24.73
N GLU A 3 17.56 8.46 25.64
CA GLU A 3 17.18 7.07 25.44
C GLU A 3 16.26 6.99 24.20
N ARG A 4 16.76 6.42 23.09
CA ARG A 4 15.90 6.12 21.95
C ARG A 4 15.05 4.91 22.34
N THR A 5 13.87 5.16 22.89
CA THR A 5 12.87 4.10 23.06
C THR A 5 12.56 3.52 21.68
N ARG A 6 12.89 2.23 21.47
CA ARG A 6 12.60 1.57 20.20
C ARG A 6 11.07 1.48 20.06
N LYS A 7 10.52 2.12 19.03
CA LYS A 7 9.10 2.03 18.70
C LYS A 7 8.75 0.56 18.47
N ILE A 8 7.68 0.09 19.10
CA ILE A 8 7.15 -1.26 18.87
C ILE A 8 6.78 -1.35 17.38
N PRO A 9 7.26 -2.37 16.64
CA PRO A 9 6.95 -2.49 15.22
C PRO A 9 5.47 -2.78 15.00
N ALA A 10 4.88 -2.17 13.99
CA ALA A 10 3.52 -2.50 13.56
C ALA A 10 3.48 -3.92 13.00
N HIS A 11 2.57 -4.75 13.51
CA HIS A 11 2.30 -6.06 12.93
C HIS A 11 1.13 -5.89 11.94
N TRP A 12 1.34 -6.27 10.70
CA TRP A 12 0.35 -6.13 9.63
C TRP A 12 -0.25 -7.50 9.30
N THR A 13 -1.55 -7.67 9.51
CA THR A 13 -2.29 -8.81 8.94
C THR A 13 -2.62 -8.56 7.48
N ILE A 14 -2.97 -9.61 6.74
CA ILE A 14 -3.36 -9.49 5.31
C ILE A 14 -4.51 -8.49 5.14
N ASP A 15 -5.52 -8.53 6.01
CA ASP A 15 -6.65 -7.59 5.96
C ASP A 15 -6.22 -6.15 6.24
N GLU A 16 -5.33 -5.94 7.21
CA GLU A 16 -4.78 -4.63 7.52
C GLU A 16 -3.86 -4.09 6.41
N GLU A 17 -3.16 -4.96 5.67
CA GLU A 17 -2.38 -4.58 4.49
C GLU A 17 -3.27 -4.19 3.32
N ARG A 18 -4.43 -4.84 3.18
CA ARG A 18 -5.37 -4.61 2.09
C ARG A 18 -6.08 -3.26 2.22
N ALA A 19 -6.48 -2.88 3.42
CA ALA A 19 -7.17 -1.62 3.68
C ALA A 19 -6.47 -0.34 3.16
N PRO A 20 -5.15 -0.11 3.39
CA PRO A 20 -4.47 1.04 2.80
C PRO A 20 -4.37 0.92 1.28
N ILE A 21 -4.24 -0.29 0.71
CA ILE A 21 -4.23 -0.48 -0.74
C ILE A 21 -5.59 -0.08 -1.34
N ASP A 22 -6.68 -0.52 -0.74
CA ASP A 22 -8.04 -0.19 -1.18
C ASP A 22 -8.33 1.32 -1.05
N TYR A 23 -7.89 1.93 0.04
CA TYR A 23 -7.98 3.38 0.23
C TYR A 23 -7.20 4.15 -0.84
N LEU A 24 -5.94 3.77 -1.09
CA LEU A 24 -5.08 4.41 -2.09
C LEU A 24 -5.59 4.20 -3.52
N SER A 25 -6.13 3.02 -3.82
CA SER A 25 -6.78 2.69 -5.10
C SER A 25 -8.01 3.56 -5.36
N SER A 26 -8.82 3.80 -4.32
CA SER A 26 -9.97 4.71 -4.40
C SER A 26 -9.55 6.17 -4.61
N ASN A 27 -8.35 6.54 -4.16
CA ASN A 27 -7.75 7.87 -4.31
C ASN A 27 -6.73 7.94 -5.46
N LYS A 28 -6.79 7.02 -6.44
CA LYS A 28 -5.79 6.91 -7.52
C LYS A 28 -5.59 8.19 -8.34
N SER A 29 -6.62 9.03 -8.46
CA SER A 29 -6.55 10.34 -9.14
C SER A 29 -5.59 11.32 -8.47
N GLY A 30 -5.26 11.12 -7.19
CA GLY A 30 -4.25 11.88 -6.46
C GLY A 30 -2.84 11.30 -6.53
N ALA A 31 -2.62 10.20 -7.27
CA ALA A 31 -1.30 9.61 -7.44
C ALA A 31 -0.46 10.43 -8.44
N GLY A 32 0.77 10.74 -8.04
CA GLY A 32 1.80 11.24 -8.96
C GLY A 32 2.56 10.08 -9.62
N ASP A 33 3.66 10.43 -10.28
CA ASP A 33 4.51 9.49 -11.02
C ASP A 33 4.91 8.27 -10.17
N GLY A 34 4.85 7.09 -10.80
CA GLY A 34 5.22 5.83 -10.16
C GLY A 34 4.33 5.45 -8.97
N LEU A 35 3.06 5.87 -8.97
CA LEU A 35 2.09 5.66 -7.90
C LEU A 35 2.60 6.21 -6.55
N SER A 36 3.06 7.46 -6.59
CA SER A 36 3.53 8.20 -5.43
C SER A 36 2.41 9.08 -4.90
N PHE A 37 1.96 8.84 -3.67
CA PHE A 37 0.87 9.61 -3.07
C PHE A 37 1.40 10.71 -2.15
N LYS A 38 0.61 11.76 -1.98
CA LYS A 38 0.90 12.83 -1.01
C LYS A 38 0.76 12.30 0.41
N MET A 39 1.45 12.94 1.35
CA MET A 39 1.39 12.58 2.77
C MET A 39 -0.04 12.64 3.33
N THR A 40 -0.85 13.59 2.84
CA THR A 40 -2.27 13.72 3.20
C THR A 40 -3.09 12.49 2.81
N THR A 41 -2.77 11.84 1.68
CA THR A 41 -3.43 10.59 1.27
C THR A 41 -3.06 9.45 2.20
N PHE A 42 -1.79 9.34 2.61
CA PHE A 42 -1.36 8.34 3.60
C PHE A 42 -1.94 8.61 4.99
N GLN A 43 -2.16 9.87 5.36
CA GLN A 43 -2.85 10.22 6.61
C GLN A 43 -4.29 9.70 6.58
N GLY A 44 -5.02 9.95 5.49
CA GLY A 44 -6.36 9.42 5.32
C GLY A 44 -6.40 7.88 5.35
N ALA A 45 -5.39 7.21 4.79
CA ALA A 45 -5.27 5.75 4.86
C ALA A 45 -5.05 5.26 6.31
N ALA A 46 -4.18 5.93 7.08
CA ALA A 46 -3.93 5.60 8.48
C ALA A 46 -5.20 5.81 9.33
N GLU A 47 -5.94 6.89 9.10
CA GLU A 47 -7.23 7.14 9.75
C GLU A 47 -8.28 6.10 9.36
N HIS A 48 -8.31 5.67 8.10
CA HIS A 48 -9.18 4.60 7.64
C HIS A 48 -8.88 3.28 8.36
N ILE A 49 -7.60 2.87 8.42
CA ILE A 49 -7.18 1.67 9.17
C ILE A 49 -7.58 1.77 10.65
N LYS A 50 -7.34 2.94 11.28
CA LYS A 50 -7.69 3.17 12.69
C LYS A 50 -9.18 3.03 12.96
N LYS A 51 -10.03 3.45 12.02
CA LYS A 51 -11.49 3.32 12.11
C LYS A 51 -11.96 1.90 11.82
N THR A 52 -11.37 1.23 10.84
CA THR A 52 -11.77 -0.11 10.40
C THR A 52 -11.30 -1.21 11.37
N PHE A 53 -10.10 -1.07 11.95
CA PHE A 53 -9.50 -2.07 12.84
C PHE A 53 -9.32 -1.48 14.24
N THR A 54 -10.24 -1.83 15.13
CA THR A 54 -10.22 -1.38 16.54
C THR A 54 -9.20 -2.14 17.40
N HIS A 55 -8.83 -3.36 17.01
CA HIS A 55 -7.88 -4.22 17.72
C HIS A 55 -6.65 -4.51 16.87
N GLN A 56 -5.79 -3.51 16.67
CA GLN A 56 -4.56 -3.65 15.90
C GLN A 56 -3.45 -4.32 16.72
N ARG A 57 -2.63 -5.15 16.07
CA ARG A 57 -1.48 -5.81 16.70
C ARG A 57 -0.18 -5.01 16.53
N GLY A 58 0.66 -5.02 17.56
CA GLY A 58 1.96 -4.36 17.55
C GLY A 58 1.84 -2.83 17.68
N GLY A 59 2.80 -2.12 17.09
CA GLY A 59 2.80 -0.65 17.05
C GLY A 59 1.67 -0.05 16.22
N GLU A 60 1.30 1.20 16.53
CA GLU A 60 0.28 1.94 15.80
C GLU A 60 0.66 2.09 14.32
N LYS A 61 -0.33 1.89 13.44
CA LYS A 61 -0.18 2.07 12.00
C LYS A 61 -0.32 3.55 11.65
N THR A 62 0.73 4.31 11.94
CA THR A 62 0.82 5.75 11.64
C THR A 62 0.92 6.03 10.13
N THR A 63 0.76 7.30 9.75
CA THR A 63 0.99 7.79 8.38
C THR A 63 2.32 7.33 7.80
N ASP A 64 3.41 7.44 8.57
CA ASP A 64 4.75 7.02 8.14
C ASP A 64 4.82 5.50 7.89
N SER A 65 4.20 4.72 8.77
CA SER A 65 4.16 3.26 8.61
C SER A 65 3.35 2.85 7.37
N CYS A 66 2.25 3.54 7.06
CA CYS A 66 1.46 3.32 5.85
C CYS A 66 2.28 3.66 4.59
N LYS A 67 2.99 4.79 4.60
CA LYS A 67 3.88 5.19 3.50
C LYS A 67 4.99 4.16 3.27
N MET A 68 5.66 3.74 4.34
CA MET A 68 6.72 2.73 4.27
C MET A 68 6.18 1.39 3.77
N LYS A 69 5.01 0.97 4.27
CA LYS A 69 4.35 -0.27 3.85
C LYS A 69 4.00 -0.24 2.37
N TRP A 70 3.43 0.86 1.88
CA TRP A 70 3.16 1.08 0.45
C TRP A 70 4.43 0.99 -0.40
N GLY A 71 5.51 1.64 0.04
CA GLY A 71 6.81 1.56 -0.65
C GLY A 71 7.33 0.12 -0.78
N ASN A 72 7.29 -0.64 0.32
CA ASN A 72 7.73 -2.04 0.34
C ASN A 72 6.87 -2.92 -0.57
N LEU A 73 5.55 -2.74 -0.55
CA LEU A 73 4.63 -3.46 -1.44
C LEU A 73 4.89 -3.17 -2.91
N LYS A 74 5.09 -1.89 -3.28
CA LYS A 74 5.47 -1.52 -4.65
C LYS A 74 6.78 -2.16 -5.07
N SER A 75 7.79 -2.17 -4.20
CA SER A 75 9.08 -2.78 -4.50
C SER A 75 8.96 -4.29 -4.72
N ALA A 76 8.28 -5.00 -3.80
CA ALA A 76 8.06 -6.44 -3.92
C ALA A 76 7.26 -6.79 -5.19
N TYR A 77 6.20 -6.03 -5.48
CA TYR A 77 5.42 -6.20 -6.70
C TYR A 77 6.26 -5.94 -7.96
N GLY A 78 7.10 -4.89 -7.94
CA GLY A 78 8.01 -4.58 -9.05
C GLY A 78 8.96 -5.73 -9.37
N VAL A 79 9.48 -6.43 -8.36
CA VAL A 79 10.30 -7.64 -8.55
C VAL A 79 9.50 -8.75 -9.24
N VAL A 80 8.26 -9.00 -8.79
CA VAL A 80 7.39 -10.02 -9.39
C VAL A 80 7.07 -9.68 -10.85
N VAL A 81 6.68 -8.43 -11.13
CA VAL A 81 6.36 -7.99 -12.50
C VAL A 81 7.57 -8.10 -13.41
N ASN A 82 8.72 -7.60 -12.98
CA ASN A 82 9.96 -7.70 -13.75
C ASN A 82 10.27 -9.17 -14.09
N LYS A 83 10.17 -10.06 -13.09
CA LYS A 83 10.43 -11.48 -13.30
C LYS A 83 9.41 -12.13 -14.23
N MET A 84 8.14 -11.76 -14.12
CA MET A 84 7.09 -12.24 -15.01
C MET A 84 7.30 -11.76 -16.45
N SER A 85 7.75 -10.51 -16.65
CA SER A 85 8.11 -9.99 -17.97
C SER A 85 9.22 -10.80 -18.62
N GLU A 86 10.27 -11.16 -17.86
CA GLU A 86 11.36 -12.02 -18.36
C GLU A 86 10.85 -13.41 -18.76
N ILE A 87 10.01 -14.04 -17.93
CA ILE A 87 9.49 -15.40 -18.17
C ILE A 87 8.60 -15.42 -19.41
N LEU A 88 7.75 -14.40 -19.56
CA LEU A 88 6.72 -14.36 -20.59
C LEU A 88 7.20 -13.67 -21.88
N ASN A 89 8.37 -13.02 -21.87
CA ASN A 89 8.83 -12.12 -22.95
C ASN A 89 7.77 -11.06 -23.30
N LEU A 90 7.10 -10.52 -22.29
CA LEU A 90 6.07 -9.49 -22.43
C LEU A 90 6.47 -8.26 -21.62
N ASP A 91 6.40 -7.08 -22.21
CA ASP A 91 6.54 -5.82 -21.47
C ASP A 91 5.26 -5.52 -20.69
N PHE A 92 5.24 -5.96 -19.42
CA PHE A 92 4.23 -5.47 -18.49
C PHE A 92 4.51 -4.01 -18.16
N ASN A 93 3.66 -3.11 -18.65
CA ASN A 93 3.69 -1.72 -18.23
C ASN A 93 2.94 -1.56 -16.88
N PRO A 94 3.64 -1.35 -15.75
CA PRO A 94 3.00 -1.18 -14.44
C PRO A 94 2.11 0.07 -14.36
N LEU A 95 2.23 1.00 -15.31
CA LEU A 95 1.36 2.19 -15.40
C LEU A 95 -0.01 1.89 -16.06
N GLN A 96 -0.21 0.74 -16.71
CA GLN A 96 -1.51 0.40 -17.35
C GLN A 96 -2.60 -0.05 -16.36
N TRP A 97 -2.27 -0.23 -15.08
CA TRP A 97 -3.23 -0.58 -14.02
C TRP A 97 -4.34 0.46 -13.79
N VAL A 98 -4.17 1.70 -14.27
CA VAL A 98 -5.24 2.72 -14.21
C VAL A 98 -6.43 2.41 -15.12
N SER A 99 -6.25 1.53 -16.11
CA SER A 99 -7.22 1.22 -17.16
C SER A 99 -7.82 -0.18 -17.08
N MET A 100 -7.45 -1.02 -16.10
CA MET A 100 -8.13 -2.29 -15.91
C MET A 100 -9.57 -2.01 -15.44
N PRO A 101 -10.60 -2.45 -16.20
CA PRO A 101 -11.96 -2.40 -15.70
C PRO A 101 -12.01 -3.21 -14.41
N LYS A 102 -12.62 -2.63 -13.36
CA LYS A 102 -12.89 -3.34 -12.10
C LYS A 102 -13.51 -4.67 -12.49
N CYS A 103 -12.83 -5.80 -12.25
CA CYS A 103 -13.43 -7.10 -12.42
C CYS A 103 -14.65 -7.15 -11.49
N ARG A 104 -15.82 -6.89 -12.07
CA ARG A 104 -17.11 -6.99 -11.41
C ARG A 104 -17.32 -8.48 -11.22
N ALA A 105 -17.09 -8.97 -10.00
CA ALA A 105 -17.56 -10.28 -9.61
C ALA A 105 -19.05 -10.36 -9.97
N HIS A 106 -19.37 -11.15 -10.99
CA HIS A 106 -20.73 -11.54 -11.25
C HIS A 106 -21.03 -12.63 -10.22
N LEU A 107 -21.81 -12.26 -9.21
CA LEU A 107 -22.68 -13.21 -8.51
C LEU A 107 -23.84 -13.56 -9.45
#